data_AF-A0A960U2M4-F1
#
_entry.id   AF-A0A960U2M4-F1
#
_cell.length_a   1.000
_cell.length_b   1.000
_cell.length_c   1.000
_cell.angle_alpha   90.00
_cell.angle_beta   90.00
_cell.angle_gamma   90.00
#
_symmetry.space_group_name_H-M   'P 1'
#
loop_
_entity.id
_entity.type
_entity.pdbx_description
1 polymer ?
#
loop_
_entity_poly.entity_id
_entity_poly.type
_entity_poly.pdbx_seq_one_letter_code
_entity_poly.pdbx_strand_id
1 'polypeptide(L)'
;MRINFTSILMRGCGIIFRCLFLVSEPMRTTINVDEKLLNDLMRLHKSGGKSEAINAAVRQFVRKKGIEHIRSMRGKLEFHPDVLKWRDTVE
;
A
#
# COMPACT_ATOMS: atom_id res chain seq x y z
N MET A 1 -43.32 11.88 14.40
CA MET A 1 -42.86 10.50 14.12
C MET A 1 -42.42 10.49 12.66
N ARG A 2 -41.15 10.47 12.26
CA ARG A 2 -39.97 9.70 12.69
C ARG A 2 -38.71 10.59 12.79
N ILE A 3 -37.72 10.05 13.48
CA ILE A 3 -36.65 10.74 14.21
C ILE A 3 -35.42 10.91 13.30
N ASN A 4 -34.80 12.09 13.35
CA ASN A 4 -33.53 12.40 12.71
C ASN A 4 -32.39 11.58 13.33
N PHE A 5 -31.65 10.83 12.52
CA PHE A 5 -30.58 9.91 12.95
C PHE A 5 -29.23 10.63 13.20
N THR A 6 -29.26 11.91 13.57
CA THR A 6 -28.07 12.75 13.82
C THR A 6 -27.65 12.82 15.29
N SER A 7 -28.22 11.99 16.17
CA SER A 7 -27.95 12.09 17.60
C SER A 7 -28.09 10.77 18.36
N ILE A 8 -27.30 9.75 18.02
CA ILE A 8 -26.91 8.65 18.94
C ILE A 8 -25.53 8.18 18.48
N LEU A 9 -24.46 8.76 19.04
CA LEU A 9 -23.28 8.06 19.56
C LEU A 9 -22.29 9.09 20.15
N MET A 10 -22.79 10.04 20.93
CA MET A 10 -21.98 10.84 21.85
C MET A 10 -22.47 10.53 23.25
N ARG A 11 -21.89 9.49 23.87
CA ARG A 11 -21.64 9.33 25.32
C ARG A 11 -21.16 7.91 25.61
N GLY A 12 -19.86 7.78 25.88
CA GLY A 12 -19.31 6.72 26.74
C GLY A 12 -18.85 5.43 26.05
N CYS A 13 -17.66 5.44 25.43
CA CYS A 13 -16.60 4.48 25.74
C CYS A 13 -15.29 4.94 25.05
N GLY A 14 -14.27 5.22 25.84
CA GLY A 14 -12.98 5.70 25.38
C GLY A 14 -12.12 4.61 24.72
N ILE A 15 -11.20 5.08 23.87
CA ILE A 15 -9.90 4.48 23.52
C ILE A 15 -9.88 3.43 22.37
N ILE A 16 -10.95 2.76 21.98
CA ILE A 16 -10.79 1.60 21.05
C ILE A 16 -11.01 1.90 19.55
N PHE A 17 -11.62 3.03 19.15
CA PHE A 17 -11.84 3.33 17.72
C PHE A 17 -10.72 4.11 17.02
N ARG A 18 -9.57 4.30 17.67
CA ARG A 18 -8.41 5.03 17.14
C ARG A 18 -7.27 4.07 16.76
N CYS A 19 -7.57 2.92 16.17
CA CYS A 19 -6.51 1.95 15.81
C CYS A 19 -6.38 1.65 14.30
N LEU A 20 -7.18 2.24 13.42
CA LEU A 20 -7.01 2.00 11.98
C LEU A 20 -7.30 3.22 11.10
N PHE A 21 -6.83 4.40 11.51
CA PHE A 21 -6.70 5.52 10.58
C PHE A 21 -5.20 5.70 10.30
N LEU A 22 -4.68 4.88 9.38
CA LEU A 22 -3.35 4.99 8.81
C LEU A 22 -3.31 6.26 7.95
N VAL A 23 -3.22 7.42 8.60
CA VAL A 23 -3.03 8.71 7.93
C VAL A 23 -1.63 8.72 7.36
N SER A 24 -1.51 8.47 6.06
CA SER A 24 -0.34 8.87 5.29
C SER A 24 -0.44 10.38 5.07
N GLU A 25 0.04 11.17 6.02
CA GLU A 25 0.21 12.62 5.86
C GLU A 25 1.14 12.88 4.65
N PRO A 26 0.66 13.53 3.57
CA PRO A 26 1.50 13.80 2.40
C PRO A 26 2.49 14.92 2.72
N MET A 27 3.79 14.63 2.65
CA MET A 27 4.82 15.64 2.72
C MET A 27 4.86 16.47 1.43
N ARG A 28 4.79 17.80 1.54
CA ARG A 28 5.05 18.69 0.40
C ARG A 28 6.54 18.86 0.20
N THR A 29 7.01 18.54 -1.00
CA THR A 29 8.41 18.65 -1.40
C THR A 29 8.48 19.26 -2.79
N THR A 30 9.55 20.02 -3.06
CA THR A 30 9.84 20.57 -4.39
C THR A 30 10.94 19.72 -5.01
N ILE A 31 10.64 19.07 -6.14
CA ILE A 31 11.57 18.23 -6.88
C ILE A 31 11.58 18.63 -8.35
N ASN A 32 12.74 18.60 -8.99
CA ASN A 32 12.86 18.81 -10.43
C ASN A 32 12.65 17.48 -11.16
N VAL A 33 11.69 17.43 -12.08
CA VAL A 33 11.34 16.23 -12.87
C VAL A 33 11.16 16.65 -14.32
N ASP A 34 11.62 15.82 -15.26
CA ASP A 34 11.37 16.04 -16.69
C ASP A 34 9.86 16.01 -16.96
N GLU A 35 9.37 17.07 -17.59
CA GLU A 35 7.95 17.24 -17.92
C GLU A 35 7.45 16.18 -18.91
N LYS A 36 8.30 15.72 -19.85
CA LYS A 36 7.93 14.67 -20.80
C LYS A 36 7.70 13.35 -20.06
N LEU A 37 8.60 12.98 -19.17
CA LEU A 37 8.46 11.76 -18.35
C LEU A 37 7.23 11.82 -17.44
N LEU A 38 6.96 12.97 -16.84
CA LEU A 38 5.78 13.14 -16.00
C LEU A 38 4.48 13.04 -16.81
N ASN A 39 4.44 13.62 -18.00
CA ASN A 39 3.28 13.52 -18.89
C ASN A 39 3.06 12.08 -19.36
N ASP A 40 4.11 11.35 -19.71
CA ASP A 40 4.01 9.94 -20.10
C ASP A 40 3.55 9.08 -18.92
N LEU A 41 4.06 9.34 -17.72
CA LEU A 41 3.59 8.71 -16.49
C LEU A 41 2.10 8.94 -16.27
N MET A 42 1.63 10.18 -16.40
CA MET A 42 0.21 10.53 -16.25
C MET A 42 -0.66 9.86 -17.32
N ARG A 43 -0.20 9.78 -18.58
CA ARG A 43 -0.89 9.06 -19.67
C ARG A 43 -1.03 7.57 -19.37
N LEU A 44 0.03 6.93 -18.89
CA LEU A 44 0.04 5.51 -18.54
C LEU A 44 -0.85 5.20 -17.33
N HIS A 45 -0.81 6.06 -16.31
CA HIS A 45 -1.54 5.84 -15.06
C HIS A 45 -2.98 6.35 -15.07
N LYS A 46 -3.39 7.17 -16.05
CA LYS A 46 -4.71 7.83 -16.13
C LYS A 46 -5.11 8.58 -14.84
N SER A 47 -4.14 9.04 -14.06
CA SER A 47 -4.36 9.75 -12.79
C SER A 47 -4.57 11.25 -13.01
N GLY A 48 -5.54 11.83 -12.31
CA GLY A 48 -5.88 13.27 -12.44
C GLY A 48 -4.83 14.22 -11.86
N GLY A 49 -3.93 13.75 -10.98
CA GLY A 49 -2.94 14.57 -10.29
C GLY A 49 -1.49 14.16 -10.51
N LYS A 50 -0.60 15.14 -10.71
CA LYS A 50 0.87 14.94 -10.82
C LYS A 50 1.44 14.22 -9.58
N SER A 51 1.03 14.63 -8.38
CA SER A 51 1.49 14.03 -7.12
C SER A 51 1.00 12.59 -6.96
N GLU A 52 -0.21 12.29 -7.41
CA GLU A 52 -0.77 10.94 -7.34
C GLU A 52 -0.02 9.99 -8.28
N ALA A 53 0.26 10.44 -9.51
CA ALA A 53 1.03 9.70 -10.49
C ALA A 53 2.43 9.35 -9.95
N ILE A 54 3.14 10.34 -9.41
CA ILE A 54 4.49 10.16 -8.84
C ILE A 54 4.44 9.18 -7.65
N ASN A 55 3.48 9.34 -6.75
CA ASN A 55 3.33 8.43 -5.60
C ASN A 55 3.05 6.99 -6.05
N ALA A 56 2.23 6.79 -7.09
CA ALA A 56 1.97 5.47 -7.65
C ALA A 56 3.25 4.86 -8.25
N ALA A 57 4.02 5.65 -9.00
CA ALA A 57 5.29 5.22 -9.61
C ALA A 57 6.32 4.79 -8.56
N VAL A 58 6.51 5.60 -7.51
CA VAL A 58 7.43 5.29 -6.42
C VAL A 58 7.01 4.02 -5.68
N ARG A 59 5.72 3.85 -5.37
CA ARG A 59 5.20 2.63 -4.75
C ARG A 59 5.47 1.39 -5.58
N GLN A 60 5.24 1.47 -6.90
CA GLN A 60 5.52 0.36 -7.81
C GLN A 60 7.02 0.05 -7.88
N PHE A 61 7.87 1.07 -7.89
CA PHE A 61 9.31 0.89 -7.92
C PHE A 61 9.83 0.16 -6.67
N VAL A 62 9.42 0.61 -5.47
CA VAL A 62 9.79 -0.05 -4.21
C VAL A 62 9.31 -1.50 -4.18
N ARG A 63 8.07 -1.75 -4.62
CA ARG A 63 7.52 -3.10 -4.70
C ARG A 63 8.32 -4.00 -5.66
N LYS A 64 8.68 -3.49 -6.85
CA LYS A 64 9.49 -4.23 -7.82
C LYS A 64 10.87 -4.57 -7.26
N LYS A 65 11.53 -3.61 -6.59
CA LYS A 65 12.83 -3.83 -5.94
C LYS A 65 12.76 -4.89 -4.83
N GLY A 66 11.68 -4.91 -4.04
CA GLY A 66 11.46 -5.96 -3.05
C GLY A 66 11.35 -7.36 -3.69
N ILE A 67 10.61 -7.47 -4.79
CA ILE A 67 10.48 -8.73 -5.53
C ILE A 67 11.82 -9.15 -6.16
N GLU A 68 12.57 -8.21 -6.73
CA GLU A 68 13.92 -8.47 -7.27
C GLU A 68 14.85 -8.99 -6.18
N HIS A 69 14.80 -8.40 -4.98
CA HIS A 69 15.58 -8.86 -3.83
C HIS A 69 15.22 -10.30 -3.43
N ILE A 70 13.93 -10.60 -3.30
CA ILE A 70 13.45 -11.97 -3.01
C ILE A 70 13.89 -12.95 -4.10
N ARG A 71 13.80 -12.55 -5.38
CA ARG A 71 14.27 -13.37 -6.50
C ARG A 71 15.78 -13.61 -6.45
N SER A 72 16.57 -12.63 -6.03
CA SER A 72 18.02 -12.79 -5.87
C SER A 72 18.42 -13.76 -4.74
N MET A 73 17.53 -13.95 -3.77
CA MET A 73 17.69 -14.95 -2.70
C MET A 73 17.28 -16.36 -3.13
N ARG A 74 16.58 -16.50 -4.27
CA ARG A 74 16.20 -17.80 -4.84
C ARG A 74 17.47 -18.59 -5.20
N GLY A 75 17.69 -19.69 -4.49
CA GLY A 75 18.87 -20.55 -4.64
C GLY A 75 19.86 -20.48 -3.46
N LYS A 76 19.74 -19.48 -2.57
CA LYS A 76 20.44 -19.44 -1.27
C LYS A 76 19.57 -19.90 -0.11
N LEU A 77 18.26 -20.02 -0.34
CA LEU A 77 17.31 -20.43 0.67
C LEU A 77 17.29 -21.96 0.73
N GLU A 78 17.97 -22.50 1.74
CA GLU A 78 17.81 -23.91 2.11
C GLU A 78 16.46 -24.06 2.80
N PHE A 79 15.51 -24.68 2.09
CA PHE A 79 14.23 -25.04 2.69
C PHE A 79 14.44 -26.28 3.56
N HIS A 80 13.97 -26.22 4.80
CA HIS A 80 14.04 -27.38 5.69
C HIS A 80 13.29 -28.57 5.05
N PRO A 81 13.81 -29.81 5.12
CA PRO A 81 13.20 -30.99 4.48
C PRO A 81 11.75 -31.26 4.94
N ASP A 82 11.35 -30.75 6.11
CA ASP A 82 9.99 -30.90 6.63
C ASP A 82 8.93 -30.12 5.86
N VAL A 83 9.31 -29.21 4.95
CA VAL A 83 8.36 -28.42 4.15
C VAL A 83 7.46 -29.33 3.29
N LEU A 84 7.93 -30.53 2.88
CA LEU A 84 7.10 -31.48 2.15
C LEU A 84 5.95 -32.05 2.99
N LYS A 85 6.11 -32.19 4.31
CA LYS A 85 5.10 -32.81 5.20
C LYS A 85 3.79 -32.01 5.26
N TRP A 86 3.85 -30.70 5.01
CA TRP A 86 2.70 -29.78 5.08
C TRP A 86 1.78 -29.87 3.86
N ARG A 87 2.24 -30.46 2.76
CA ARG A 87 1.43 -30.62 1.53
C ARG A 87 0.44 -31.77 1.65
N ASP A 88 0.81 -32.83 2.38
CA ASP A 88 0.09 -34.10 2.36
C ASP A 88 -0.96 -34.23 3.48
N THR A 89 -1.10 -33.23 4.37
CA THR A 89 -2.07 -33.26 5.48
C THR A 89 -3.46 -32.69 5.11
N VAL A 90 -3.78 -32.66 3.82
CA VAL A 90 -5.12 -32.27 3.33
C VAL A 90 -5.83 -33.52 2.81
N GLU A 91 -6.13 -34.45 3.71
CA GLU A 91 -7.09 -35.55 3.51
C GLU A 91 -8.19 -35.47 4.57
#